data_AF-A0A8S3RWD8-F1
#
_entry.id   AF-A0A8S3RWD8-F1
#
_cell.length_a   1.000
_cell.length_b   1.000
_cell.length_c   1.000
_cell.angle_alpha   90.00
_cell.angle_beta   90.00
_cell.angle_gamma   90.00
#
_symmetry.space_group_name_H-M   'P 1'
#
loop_
_entity.id
_entity.type
_entity.pdbx_description
1 polymer ?
#
loop_
_entity_poly.entity_id
_entity_poly.type
_entity_poly.pdbx_seq_one_letter_code
_entity_poly.pdbx_strand_id
1 'polypeptide(L)'
;MKNKCPPRCYCFQQPSKKRVVVNCYFSHRSKLPIQVPDFDNLDINLSRNKIKTVEYLIYLRRTKSIDLSYNRIVEIDPLIFEIKTLTIINLYQNRIKVLDKSVRQKSPCNVAFGEIKIVCTCEMLWIKIWLERGNSQSCNKNHVTCEIKSKQKDAMLLSKEDFCPVESNDSFFLIALPVATLLICFVIYQRFKYEIKLVVRKIQNQSNATIMNSEIDFDVHISLNIENNAGTAWAIHTLNVYLEQHGMKTCIPYRDFEPGGIQVEQIYKNIIRSRFYIVVLTEDYQESQFQNIEWNHLWSSFKCEVRKNIVVINFDALDSANINDRRLKAFCRLGYAFEFCNFDHRFFCNIRNSLNPFPRNNQNITYYSDKRSDQNINSDN
;
A
#
# COMPACT_ATOMS: atom_id res chain seq x y z
N MET A 1 -25.11 66.82 39.79
CA MET A 1 -24.33 65.84 39.00
C MET A 1 -23.31 65.18 39.94
N LYS A 2 -23.68 64.12 40.68
CA LYS A 2 -22.78 63.57 41.71
C LYS A 2 -21.79 62.59 41.09
N ASN A 3 -20.57 63.11 40.97
CA ASN A 3 -19.36 62.57 40.37
C ASN A 3 -18.97 61.17 40.88
N LYS A 4 -19.31 60.12 40.10
CA LYS A 4 -18.58 58.83 40.14
C LYS A 4 -17.26 58.91 39.37
N CYS A 5 -16.69 60.11 39.23
CA CYS A 5 -15.39 60.25 38.59
C CYS A 5 -14.34 59.61 39.50
N PRO A 6 -13.49 58.70 38.99
CA PRO A 6 -12.50 58.04 39.84
C PRO A 6 -11.56 59.08 40.47
N PRO A 7 -11.07 58.84 41.70
CA PRO A 7 -10.15 59.76 42.36
C PRO A 7 -8.89 59.96 41.52
N ARG A 8 -8.37 61.20 41.50
CA ARG A 8 -7.22 61.62 40.68
C ARG A 8 -7.43 61.54 39.16
N CYS A 9 -8.69 61.41 38.71
CA CYS A 9 -9.05 61.48 37.30
C CYS A 9 -9.89 62.72 37.02
N TYR A 10 -9.88 63.16 35.77
CA TYR A 10 -10.69 64.27 35.27
C TYR A 10 -11.75 63.73 34.31
N CYS A 11 -13.02 63.98 34.60
CA CYS A 11 -14.14 63.51 33.80
C CYS A 11 -14.92 64.68 33.21
N PHE A 12 -15.22 64.63 31.92
CA PHE A 12 -15.99 65.67 31.23
C PHE A 12 -16.79 65.12 30.06
N GLN A 13 -17.88 65.77 29.72
CA GLN A 13 -18.64 65.46 28.51
C GLN A 13 -18.04 66.20 27.32
N GLN A 14 -17.97 65.54 26.16
CA GLN A 14 -17.60 66.17 24.91
C GLN A 14 -18.78 66.08 23.91
N PRO A 15 -19.70 67.07 23.93
CA PRO A 15 -20.91 67.05 23.11
C PRO A 15 -20.64 66.92 21.61
N SER A 16 -19.59 67.56 21.09
CA SER A 16 -19.21 67.50 19.67
C SER A 16 -18.88 66.09 19.17
N LYS A 17 -18.43 65.20 20.07
CA LYS A 17 -18.17 63.78 19.78
C LYS A 17 -19.21 62.84 20.41
N LYS A 18 -20.26 63.39 21.03
CA LYS A 18 -21.31 62.68 21.77
C LYS A 18 -20.75 61.61 22.72
N ARG A 19 -19.67 61.91 23.45
CA ARG A 19 -18.97 60.97 24.34
C ARG A 19 -18.71 61.58 25.71
N VAL A 20 -18.47 60.71 26.69
CA VAL A 20 -17.97 61.12 28.02
C VAL A 20 -16.55 60.63 28.19
N VAL A 21 -15.65 61.56 28.53
CA VAL A 21 -14.22 61.27 28.69
C VAL A 21 -13.94 61.06 30.18
N VAL A 22 -13.26 59.96 30.49
CA VAL A 22 -12.70 59.65 31.81
C VAL A 22 -11.18 59.63 31.68
N ASN A 23 -10.53 60.73 32.03
CA ASN A 23 -9.10 60.90 31.90
C ASN A 23 -8.37 60.63 33.22
N CYS A 24 -7.72 59.47 33.30
CA CYS A 24 -6.88 59.00 34.40
C CYS A 24 -5.41 58.88 33.96
N TYR A 25 -4.97 59.74 33.04
CA TYR A 25 -3.57 59.81 32.60
C TYR A 25 -2.62 60.04 33.78
N PHE A 26 -1.55 59.26 33.85
CA PHE A 26 -0.48 59.42 34.85
C PHE A 26 -0.96 59.54 36.31
N SER A 27 -2.03 58.83 36.66
CA SER A 27 -2.67 58.90 37.99
C SER A 27 -2.10 57.90 39.01
N HIS A 28 -0.93 57.31 38.72
CA HIS A 28 -0.26 56.27 39.52
C HIS A 28 -1.11 55.03 39.84
N ARG A 29 -2.07 54.69 38.96
CA ARG A 29 -2.97 53.55 39.17
C ARG A 29 -2.26 52.21 38.96
N SER A 30 -2.57 51.24 39.80
CA SER A 30 -2.13 49.83 39.66
C SER A 30 -3.22 48.90 39.11
N LYS A 31 -4.48 49.37 39.11
CA LYS A 31 -5.67 48.64 38.62
C LYS A 31 -6.62 49.60 37.90
N LEU A 32 -7.54 49.05 37.12
CA LEU A 32 -8.65 49.80 36.52
C LEU A 32 -9.55 50.39 37.63
N PRO A 33 -10.15 51.58 37.42
CA PRO A 33 -11.09 52.15 38.38
C PRO A 33 -12.37 51.32 38.46
N ILE A 34 -12.76 50.89 39.67
CA ILE A 34 -13.96 50.05 39.88
C ILE A 34 -15.25 50.78 39.46
N GLN A 35 -15.27 52.10 39.61
CA GLN A 35 -16.41 52.95 39.27
C GLN A 35 -15.98 54.07 38.34
N VAL A 36 -16.84 54.37 37.38
CA VAL A 36 -16.73 55.49 36.43
C VAL A 36 -18.09 56.19 36.32
N PRO A 37 -18.17 57.41 35.75
CA PRO A 37 -19.44 58.08 35.47
C PRO A 37 -20.42 57.20 34.71
N ASP A 38 -21.69 57.27 35.10
CA ASP A 38 -22.75 56.39 34.64
C ASP A 38 -23.34 56.87 33.30
N PHE A 39 -22.53 56.83 32.25
CA PHE A 39 -22.89 57.27 30.90
C PHE A 39 -22.56 56.20 29.86
N ASP A 40 -23.27 56.24 28.73
CA ASP A 40 -22.91 55.48 27.54
C ASP A 40 -21.83 56.19 26.72
N ASN A 41 -21.17 55.44 25.85
CA ASN A 41 -20.12 55.95 24.96
C ASN A 41 -18.96 56.60 25.74
N LEU A 42 -18.43 55.85 26.70
CA LEU A 42 -17.26 56.26 27.49
C LEU A 42 -15.99 56.18 26.66
N ASP A 43 -15.11 57.16 26.83
CA ASP A 43 -13.73 57.12 26.35
C ASP A 43 -12.79 57.26 27.54
N ILE A 44 -12.04 56.21 27.82
CA ILE A 44 -11.30 56.05 29.07
C ILE A 44 -9.82 56.10 28.77
N ASN A 45 -9.14 57.14 29.25
CA ASN A 45 -7.69 57.23 29.18
C ASN A 45 -7.08 56.79 30.50
N LEU A 46 -6.39 55.66 30.50
CA LEU A 46 -5.63 55.08 31.61
C LEU A 46 -4.14 54.93 31.25
N SER A 47 -3.67 55.64 30.23
CA SER A 47 -2.28 55.57 29.78
C SER A 47 -1.29 56.10 30.82
N ARG A 48 -0.04 55.64 30.73
CA ARG A 48 1.08 56.00 31.63
C ARG A 48 0.81 55.73 33.11
N ASN A 49 0.24 54.58 33.43
CA ASN A 49 0.04 54.13 34.80
C ASN A 49 0.94 52.91 35.12
N LYS A 50 0.62 52.16 36.18
CA LYS A 50 1.35 50.97 36.64
C LYS A 50 0.45 49.72 36.60
N ILE A 51 -0.55 49.70 35.72
CA ILE A 51 -1.53 48.61 35.61
C ILE A 51 -0.82 47.34 35.12
N LYS A 52 -1.07 46.20 35.79
CA LYS A 52 -0.48 44.90 35.46
C LYS A 52 -1.46 43.90 34.83
N THR A 53 -2.72 43.97 35.22
CA THR A 53 -3.79 43.09 34.76
C THR A 53 -4.96 43.94 34.30
N VAL A 54 -5.64 43.51 33.23
CA VAL A 54 -6.86 44.14 32.75
C VAL A 54 -8.01 43.16 32.97
N GLU A 55 -8.76 43.39 34.03
CA GLU A 55 -9.92 42.57 34.41
C GLU A 55 -11.18 43.06 33.69
N TYR A 56 -12.13 42.16 33.45
CA TYR A 56 -13.45 42.55 32.99
C TYR A 56 -14.18 43.38 34.07
N LEU A 57 -14.62 44.58 33.70
CA LEU A 57 -15.46 45.45 34.53
C LEU A 57 -16.72 45.84 33.76
N ILE A 58 -17.86 45.85 34.47
CA ILE A 58 -19.20 46.02 33.87
C ILE A 58 -19.30 47.29 33.00
N TYR A 59 -18.65 48.38 33.41
CA TYR A 59 -18.69 49.64 32.64
C TYR A 59 -18.04 49.53 31.26
N LEU A 60 -17.16 48.54 31.01
CA LEU A 60 -16.55 48.33 29.71
C LEU A 60 -17.59 48.05 28.61
N ARG A 61 -18.76 47.49 28.97
CA ARG A 61 -19.92 47.33 28.05
C ARG A 61 -20.52 48.64 27.55
N ARG A 62 -20.14 49.77 28.14
CA ARG A 62 -20.55 51.12 27.76
C ARG A 62 -19.39 51.96 27.25
N THR A 63 -18.20 51.39 27.24
CA THR A 63 -16.97 52.04 26.76
C THR A 63 -16.82 51.80 25.27
N LYS A 64 -16.52 52.88 24.55
CA LYS A 64 -16.20 52.85 23.11
C LYS A 64 -14.70 52.75 22.86
N SER A 65 -13.91 53.44 23.66
CA SER A 65 -12.45 53.54 23.54
C SER A 65 -11.80 53.42 24.90
N ILE A 66 -10.72 52.63 24.98
CA ILE A 66 -9.87 52.56 26.15
C ILE A 66 -8.40 52.68 25.75
N ASP A 67 -7.70 53.63 26.38
CA ASP A 67 -6.26 53.79 26.24
C ASP A 67 -5.55 53.28 27.50
N LEU A 68 -4.82 52.19 27.35
CA LEU A 68 -4.01 51.52 28.36
C LEU A 68 -2.52 51.54 28.00
N SER A 69 -2.12 52.39 27.06
CA SER A 69 -0.73 52.47 26.61
C SER A 69 0.24 52.87 27.74
N TYR A 70 1.51 52.49 27.61
CA TYR A 70 2.56 52.81 28.58
C TYR A 70 2.22 52.35 30.01
N ASN A 71 1.73 51.11 30.14
CA ASN A 71 1.49 50.46 31.43
C ASN A 71 2.47 49.28 31.61
N ARG A 72 2.15 48.34 32.51
CA ARG A 72 2.94 47.13 32.77
C ARG A 72 2.08 45.88 32.58
N ILE A 73 1.11 45.93 31.67
CA ILE A 73 0.12 44.89 31.48
C ILE A 73 0.80 43.62 30.98
N VAL A 74 0.55 42.51 31.66
CA VAL A 74 1.01 41.16 31.30
C VAL A 74 -0.18 40.30 30.88
N GLU A 75 -1.30 40.43 31.60
CA GLU A 75 -2.50 39.61 31.43
C GLU A 75 -3.72 40.49 31.15
N ILE A 76 -4.58 40.01 30.25
CA ILE A 76 -5.81 40.68 29.82
C ILE A 76 -6.91 39.63 29.82
N ASP A 77 -8.03 39.94 30.48
CA ASP A 77 -9.22 39.11 30.43
C ASP A 77 -9.76 39.05 28.98
N PRO A 78 -9.86 37.85 28.37
CA PRO A 78 -10.34 37.68 26.99
C PRO A 78 -11.72 38.30 26.73
N LEU A 79 -12.58 38.36 27.74
CA LEU A 79 -13.95 38.91 27.62
C LEU A 79 -13.95 40.35 27.11
N ILE A 80 -12.86 41.11 27.34
CA ILE A 80 -12.72 42.50 26.89
C ILE A 80 -12.80 42.59 25.35
N PHE A 81 -12.24 41.61 24.65
CA PHE A 81 -12.24 41.60 23.18
C PHE A 81 -13.61 41.19 22.61
N GLU A 82 -14.49 40.58 23.40
CA GLU A 82 -15.84 40.19 22.99
C GLU A 82 -16.86 41.33 23.11
N ILE A 83 -16.54 42.37 23.87
CA ILE A 83 -17.44 43.50 24.11
C ILE A 83 -17.64 44.32 22.83
N LYS A 84 -18.80 44.20 22.18
CA LYS A 84 -19.09 44.85 20.89
C LYS A 84 -18.96 46.38 20.90
N THR A 85 -19.31 47.04 22.00
CA THR A 85 -19.22 48.51 22.11
C THR A 85 -17.78 49.00 22.17
N LEU A 86 -16.86 48.20 22.73
CA LEU A 86 -15.47 48.54 22.89
C LEU A 86 -14.75 48.37 21.55
N THR A 87 -14.65 49.46 20.81
CA THR A 87 -14.12 49.46 19.45
C THR A 87 -12.62 49.68 19.43
N ILE A 88 -12.12 50.66 20.20
CA ILE A 88 -10.72 51.11 20.18
C ILE A 88 -10.04 50.66 21.48
N ILE A 89 -8.94 49.92 21.34
CA ILE A 89 -8.17 49.37 22.46
C ILE A 89 -6.69 49.68 22.20
N ASN A 90 -6.12 50.62 22.95
CA ASN A 90 -4.71 50.94 22.88
C ASN A 90 -3.95 50.28 24.05
N LEU A 91 -3.13 49.29 23.74
CA LEU A 91 -2.26 48.51 24.63
C LEU A 91 -0.77 48.77 24.32
N TYR A 92 -0.45 49.77 23.51
CA TYR A 92 0.91 50.05 23.07
C TYR A 92 1.89 50.24 24.24
N GLN A 93 3.12 49.73 24.11
CA GLN A 93 4.14 49.74 25.17
C GLN A 93 3.64 49.17 26.51
N ASN A 94 3.30 47.88 26.48
CA ASN A 94 3.04 47.07 27.67
C ASN A 94 4.01 45.88 27.73
N ARG A 95 3.75 44.88 28.57
CA ARG A 95 4.58 43.67 28.76
C ARG A 95 3.81 42.41 28.36
N ILE A 96 2.94 42.53 27.36
CA ILE A 96 2.08 41.45 26.89
C ILE A 96 2.96 40.41 26.19
N LYS A 97 2.87 39.16 26.66
CA LYS A 97 3.60 38.01 26.08
C LYS A 97 2.69 37.03 25.36
N VAL A 98 1.39 37.09 25.60
CA VAL A 98 0.40 36.17 25.04
C VAL A 98 -0.78 37.01 24.55
N LEU A 99 -1.20 36.77 23.30
CA LEU A 99 -2.44 37.31 22.76
C LEU A 99 -3.47 36.18 22.73
N ASP A 100 -4.58 36.39 23.42
CA ASP A 100 -5.71 35.47 23.36
C ASP A 100 -6.38 35.52 21.97
N LYS A 101 -6.90 34.38 21.52
CA LYS A 101 -7.60 34.26 20.22
C LYS A 101 -8.78 35.21 20.07
N SER A 102 -9.39 35.65 21.16
CA SER A 102 -10.50 36.61 21.18
C SER A 102 -10.14 37.97 20.56
N VAL A 103 -8.87 38.36 20.51
CA VAL A 103 -8.40 39.57 19.81
C VAL A 103 -8.86 39.59 18.34
N ARG A 104 -8.98 38.42 17.70
CA ARG A 104 -9.47 38.29 16.31
C ARG A 104 -10.88 38.84 16.09
N GLN A 105 -11.67 39.03 17.15
CA GLN A 105 -13.00 39.61 17.09
C GLN A 105 -12.97 41.14 16.87
N LYS A 106 -11.83 41.78 17.11
CA LYS A 106 -11.60 43.21 16.86
C LYS A 106 -10.93 43.43 15.51
N SER A 107 -11.18 44.61 14.94
CA SER A 107 -10.46 45.06 13.75
C SER A 107 -8.98 45.35 14.11
N PRO A 108 -8.02 44.94 13.26
CA PRO A 108 -6.61 45.26 13.42
C PRO A 108 -6.30 46.76 13.47
N CYS A 109 -7.13 47.60 12.85
CA CYS A 109 -6.92 49.04 12.87
C CYS A 109 -7.22 49.68 14.24
N ASN A 110 -8.04 49.00 15.06
CA ASN A 110 -8.55 49.54 16.31
C ASN A 110 -7.87 48.95 17.56
N VAL A 111 -7.02 47.94 17.39
CA VAL A 111 -6.23 47.37 18.49
C VAL A 111 -4.76 47.67 18.23
N ALA A 112 -4.10 48.34 19.16
CA ALA A 112 -2.67 48.61 19.08
C ALA A 112 -1.97 47.98 20.29
N PHE A 113 -1.06 47.05 20.11
CA PHE A 113 -0.23 46.48 21.18
C PHE A 113 1.27 46.72 20.96
N GLY A 114 1.68 47.18 19.77
CA GLY A 114 3.07 47.48 19.44
C GLY A 114 3.85 46.22 19.08
N GLU A 115 5.09 46.11 19.55
CA GLU A 115 5.95 44.96 19.29
C GLU A 115 5.81 43.90 20.40
N ILE A 116 5.51 42.67 20.01
CA ILE A 116 5.48 41.51 20.92
C ILE A 116 6.26 40.33 20.33
N LYS A 117 6.78 39.47 21.21
CA LYS A 117 7.45 38.22 20.86
C LYS A 117 6.65 37.06 21.45
N ILE A 118 6.23 36.12 20.60
CA ILE A 118 5.38 34.99 20.99
C ILE A 118 5.89 33.68 20.36
N VAL A 119 5.59 32.55 21.00
CA VAL A 119 5.82 31.22 20.43
C VAL A 119 4.69 30.93 19.46
N CYS A 120 4.99 30.85 18.17
CA CYS A 120 3.96 30.66 17.15
C CYS A 120 3.65 29.17 16.96
N THR A 121 2.39 28.80 17.19
CA THR A 121 1.86 27.46 16.99
C THR A 121 0.72 27.49 15.96
N CYS A 122 0.23 26.31 15.57
CA CYS A 122 -0.88 26.22 14.61
C CYS A 122 -2.15 26.94 15.11
N GLU A 123 -2.40 26.94 16.43
CA GLU A 123 -3.49 27.70 17.03
C GLU A 123 -3.35 29.22 16.88
N MET A 124 -2.13 29.73 16.69
CA MET A 124 -1.83 31.15 16.53
C MET A 124 -1.87 31.62 15.07
N LEU A 125 -2.23 30.75 14.12
CA LEU A 125 -2.34 31.11 12.70
C LEU A 125 -3.27 32.32 12.45
N TRP A 126 -4.26 32.53 13.32
CA TRP A 126 -5.15 33.70 13.24
C TRP A 126 -4.40 35.03 13.30
N ILE A 127 -3.25 35.11 13.99
CA ILE A 127 -2.45 36.33 14.13
C ILE A 127 -1.94 36.79 12.78
N LYS A 128 -1.40 35.85 11.98
CA LYS A 128 -0.97 36.14 10.61
C LYS A 128 -2.12 36.72 9.78
N ILE A 129 -3.25 36.03 9.75
CA ILE A 129 -4.44 36.45 8.98
C ILE A 129 -4.92 37.83 9.45
N TRP A 130 -4.87 38.08 10.76
CA TRP A 130 -5.31 39.33 11.37
C TRP A 130 -4.36 40.50 11.03
N LEU A 131 -3.04 40.27 11.03
CA LEU A 131 -2.04 41.24 10.59
C LEU A 131 -2.13 41.54 9.10
N GLU A 132 -2.34 40.52 8.26
CA GLU A 132 -2.55 40.68 6.81
C GLU A 132 -3.77 41.58 6.50
N ARG A 133 -4.88 41.39 7.23
CA ARG A 133 -6.04 42.28 7.14
C ARG A 133 -5.69 43.72 7.51
N GLY A 134 -4.92 43.93 8.57
CA GLY A 134 -4.45 45.25 8.97
C GLY A 134 -3.53 45.91 7.93
N ASN A 135 -2.67 45.11 7.29
CA ASN A 135 -1.79 45.56 6.22
C ASN A 135 -2.61 45.97 4.97
N SER A 136 -3.60 45.17 4.59
CA SER A 136 -4.50 45.49 3.46
C SER A 136 -5.31 46.78 3.67
N GLN A 137 -5.58 47.13 4.93
CA GLN A 137 -6.30 48.35 5.33
C GLN A 137 -5.35 49.52 5.67
N SER A 138 -4.04 49.39 5.41
CA SER A 138 -3.02 50.41 5.66
C SER A 138 -3.02 50.96 7.09
N CYS A 139 -3.29 50.10 8.08
CA CYS A 139 -3.43 50.49 9.49
C CYS A 139 -2.51 49.68 10.42
N ASN A 140 -1.41 49.17 9.89
CA ASN A 140 -0.49 48.32 10.63
C ASN A 140 0.23 49.10 11.74
N LYS A 141 -0.12 48.81 13.00
CA LYS A 141 0.46 49.42 14.21
C LYS A 141 1.15 48.37 15.09
N ASN A 142 1.15 47.13 14.65
CA ASN A 142 1.45 45.96 15.47
C ASN A 142 2.52 45.12 14.79
N HIS A 143 3.52 44.73 15.56
CA HIS A 143 4.62 43.89 15.08
C HIS A 143 4.70 42.65 15.95
N VAL A 144 4.64 41.47 15.33
CA VAL A 144 4.67 40.20 16.04
C VAL A 144 5.87 39.41 15.54
N THR A 145 6.81 39.14 16.43
CA THR A 145 7.92 38.23 16.16
C THR A 145 7.60 36.84 16.70
N CYS A 146 7.64 35.85 15.82
CA CYS A 146 7.47 34.44 16.13
C CYS A 146 8.81 33.79 16.49
N GLU A 147 8.82 33.04 17.58
CA GLU A 147 9.91 32.13 17.93
C GLU A 147 9.60 30.72 17.44
N ILE A 148 10.39 30.21 16.49
CA ILE A 148 10.27 28.87 15.89
C ILE A 148 11.62 28.17 15.97
N LYS A 149 11.72 27.05 16.70
CA LYS A 149 12.95 26.24 16.81
C LYS A 149 14.20 27.10 17.12
N SER A 150 14.09 28.00 18.08
CA SER A 150 15.14 28.96 18.49
C SER A 150 15.55 30.01 17.45
N LYS A 151 14.79 30.18 16.37
CA LYS A 151 14.93 31.29 15.40
C LYS A 151 13.78 32.29 15.57
N GLN A 152 14.10 33.57 15.48
CA GLN A 152 13.11 34.66 15.49
C GLN A 152 12.81 35.08 14.04
N LYS A 153 11.53 35.10 13.69
CA LYS A 153 11.04 35.55 12.38
C LYS A 153 9.79 36.40 12.56
N ASP A 154 9.59 37.38 11.68
CA ASP A 154 8.34 38.16 11.66
C ASP A 154 7.15 37.27 11.28
N ALA A 155 6.07 37.35 12.05
CA ALA A 155 4.83 36.59 11.81
C ALA A 155 4.24 36.85 10.42
N MET A 156 4.44 38.04 9.84
CA MET A 156 3.98 38.37 8.49
C MET A 156 4.80 37.68 7.38
N LEU A 157 6.06 37.34 7.64
CA LEU A 157 6.95 36.68 6.68
C LEU A 157 6.83 35.16 6.70
N LEU A 158 6.17 34.60 7.71
CA LEU A 158 5.98 33.16 7.84
C LEU A 158 4.84 32.68 6.93
N SER A 159 5.00 31.50 6.35
CA SER A 159 3.96 30.77 5.61
C SER A 159 2.95 30.10 6.55
N LYS A 160 1.83 29.58 6.04
CA LYS A 160 0.87 28.86 6.92
C LYS A 160 1.48 27.56 7.43
N GLU A 161 2.31 26.95 6.61
CA GLU A 161 3.07 25.74 6.83
C GLU A 161 4.13 25.91 7.93
N ASP A 162 4.65 27.13 8.11
CA ASP A 162 5.56 27.46 9.22
C ASP A 162 4.83 27.49 10.58
N PHE A 163 3.55 27.90 10.62
CA PHE A 163 2.73 27.88 11.85
C PHE A 163 2.22 26.48 12.17
N CYS A 164 1.82 25.74 11.13
CA CYS A 164 1.28 24.39 11.22
C CYS A 164 2.23 23.42 10.48
N PRO A 165 3.37 23.04 11.09
CA PRO A 165 4.21 22.00 10.52
C PRO A 165 3.35 20.74 10.41
N VAL A 166 3.07 20.33 9.18
CA VAL A 166 2.45 19.03 8.93
C VAL A 166 3.48 18.01 9.38
N GLU A 167 3.22 17.34 10.51
CA GLU A 167 3.89 16.09 10.81
C GLU A 167 3.47 15.13 9.70
N SER A 168 4.27 15.05 8.64
CA SER A 168 4.10 14.00 7.65
C SER A 168 4.29 12.70 8.41
N ASN A 169 3.19 11.94 8.56
CA ASN A 169 3.25 10.54 8.97
C ASN A 169 3.91 9.71 7.84
N ASP A 170 5.14 10.05 7.45
CA ASP A 170 5.95 9.34 6.47
C ASP A 170 6.16 7.88 6.88
N SER A 171 6.03 7.59 8.18
CA SER A 171 6.06 6.23 8.72
C SER A 171 4.93 5.33 8.21
N PHE A 172 3.73 5.88 7.91
CA PHE A 172 2.61 5.06 7.44
C PHE A 172 2.82 4.58 5.99
N PHE A 173 3.31 5.47 5.12
CA PHE A 173 3.54 5.15 3.72
C PHE A 173 4.70 4.16 3.50
N LEU A 174 5.74 4.20 4.37
CA LEU A 174 6.86 3.25 4.31
C LEU A 174 6.46 1.79 4.59
N ILE A 175 5.38 1.56 5.35
CA ILE A 175 4.93 0.21 5.72
C ILE A 175 3.78 -0.25 4.81
N ALA A 176 2.85 0.65 4.46
CA ALA A 176 1.68 0.30 3.66
C ALA A 176 2.07 -0.16 2.23
N LEU A 177 3.06 0.49 1.62
CA LEU A 177 3.49 0.18 0.25
C LEU A 177 4.11 -1.23 0.11
N PRO A 178 5.09 -1.66 0.93
CA PRO A 178 5.64 -3.02 0.85
C PRO A 178 4.62 -4.10 1.23
N VAL A 179 3.69 -3.81 2.14
CA VAL A 179 2.62 -4.77 2.46
C VAL A 179 1.69 -4.97 1.26
N ALA A 180 1.30 -3.89 0.58
CA ALA A 180 0.47 -3.96 -0.61
C ALA A 180 1.17 -4.72 -1.76
N THR A 181 2.47 -4.47 -2.00
CA THR A 181 3.22 -5.18 -3.04
C THR A 181 3.36 -6.66 -2.73
N LEU A 182 3.63 -7.04 -1.47
CA LEU A 182 3.68 -8.44 -1.06
C LEU A 182 2.33 -9.16 -1.25
N LEU A 183 1.22 -8.49 -0.96
CA LEU A 183 -0.12 -9.05 -1.19
C LEU A 183 -0.38 -9.29 -2.69
N ILE A 184 -0.01 -8.33 -3.55
CA ILE A 184 -0.14 -8.49 -5.00
C ILE A 184 0.72 -9.65 -5.51
N CYS A 185 1.99 -9.72 -5.09
CA CYS A 185 2.88 -10.82 -5.43
C CYS A 185 2.33 -12.18 -4.98
N PHE A 186 1.74 -12.26 -3.78
CA PHE A 186 1.10 -13.49 -3.28
C PHE A 186 -0.10 -13.91 -4.14
N VAL A 187 -0.96 -12.96 -4.55
CA VAL A 187 -2.09 -13.24 -5.44
C VAL A 187 -1.62 -13.75 -6.80
N ILE A 188 -0.61 -13.09 -7.40
CA ILE A 188 0.00 -13.53 -8.66
C ILE A 188 0.61 -14.92 -8.52
N TYR A 189 1.36 -15.18 -7.45
CA TYR A 189 1.93 -16.50 -7.17
C TYR A 189 0.83 -17.56 -7.08
N GLN A 190 -0.22 -17.33 -6.30
CA GLN A 190 -1.31 -18.32 -6.16
C GLN A 190 -2.05 -18.57 -7.48
N ARG A 191 -2.12 -17.56 -8.36
CA ARG A 191 -2.75 -17.66 -9.67
C ARG A 191 -1.94 -18.50 -10.67
N PHE A 192 -0.61 -18.51 -10.55
CA PHE A 192 0.33 -19.13 -11.50
C PHE A 192 1.25 -20.21 -10.89
N LYS A 193 1.00 -20.63 -9.64
CA LYS A 193 1.90 -21.54 -8.91
C LYS A 193 2.16 -22.89 -9.62
N TYR A 194 1.19 -23.39 -10.38
CA TYR A 194 1.32 -24.66 -11.07
C TYR A 194 2.14 -24.49 -12.35
N GLU A 195 1.87 -23.44 -13.11
CA GLU A 195 2.64 -23.03 -14.27
C GLU A 195 4.12 -22.81 -13.90
N ILE A 196 4.38 -22.04 -12.84
CA ILE A 196 5.74 -21.81 -12.31
C ILE A 196 6.41 -23.14 -11.96
N LYS A 197 5.71 -24.04 -11.27
CA LYS A 197 6.28 -25.34 -10.89
C LYS A 197 6.63 -26.20 -12.11
N LEU A 198 5.80 -26.21 -13.15
CA LEU A 198 6.08 -26.93 -14.39
C LEU A 198 7.30 -26.37 -15.13
N VAL A 199 7.41 -25.05 -15.24
CA VAL A 199 8.57 -24.38 -15.87
C VAL A 199 9.86 -24.66 -15.10
N VAL A 200 9.85 -24.50 -13.77
CA VAL A 200 11.00 -24.83 -12.91
C VAL A 200 11.41 -26.29 -13.08
N ARG A 201 10.43 -27.20 -13.19
CA ARG A 201 10.70 -28.62 -13.40
C ARG A 201 11.44 -28.87 -14.71
N LYS A 202 11.00 -28.24 -15.80
CA LYS A 202 11.61 -28.39 -17.13
C LYS A 202 13.07 -27.91 -17.13
N ILE A 203 13.37 -26.82 -16.42
CA ILE A 203 14.74 -26.29 -16.27
C ILE A 203 15.60 -27.24 -15.43
N GLN A 204 15.09 -27.72 -14.29
CA GLN A 204 15.85 -28.62 -13.41
C GLN A 204 16.17 -29.97 -14.07
N ASN A 205 15.24 -30.54 -14.83
CA ASN A 205 15.39 -31.85 -15.45
C ASN A 205 16.48 -31.90 -16.54
N GLN A 206 16.95 -30.74 -17.03
CA GLN A 206 18.07 -30.64 -17.97
C GLN A 206 19.44 -30.80 -17.31
N SER A 207 19.53 -30.70 -15.98
CA SER A 207 20.80 -30.47 -15.28
C SER A 207 21.32 -31.62 -14.41
N ASN A 208 20.53 -32.65 -14.08
CA ASN A 208 20.97 -33.72 -13.17
C ASN A 208 20.32 -35.08 -13.47
N ALA A 209 21.14 -36.09 -13.77
CA ALA A 209 20.74 -37.50 -13.74
C ALA A 209 21.83 -38.33 -13.04
N THR A 210 21.66 -38.59 -11.75
CA THR A 210 22.42 -39.61 -11.02
C THR A 210 21.49 -40.78 -10.69
N ILE A 211 21.97 -42.00 -10.95
CA ILE A 211 21.22 -43.24 -10.84
C ILE A 211 21.04 -43.57 -9.36
N MET A 212 19.80 -43.80 -8.94
CA MET A 212 19.52 -44.45 -7.66
C MET A 212 18.59 -45.63 -7.93
N ASN A 213 18.99 -46.80 -7.44
CA ASN A 213 18.26 -48.06 -7.50
C ASN A 213 17.02 -47.98 -6.60
N SER A 214 15.89 -47.55 -7.15
CA SER A 214 14.58 -47.93 -6.66
C SER A 214 14.12 -49.17 -7.44
N GLU A 215 13.49 -50.12 -6.77
CA GLU A 215 12.78 -51.24 -7.41
C GLU A 215 11.66 -50.67 -8.30
N ILE A 216 11.96 -50.54 -9.59
CA ILE A 216 11.05 -50.04 -10.60
C ILE A 216 10.47 -51.26 -11.32
N ASP A 217 9.15 -51.43 -11.21
CA ASP A 217 8.45 -52.53 -11.86
C ASP A 217 7.96 -52.15 -13.25
N PHE A 218 7.73 -50.85 -13.51
CA PHE A 218 7.18 -50.33 -14.76
C PHE A 218 7.93 -49.07 -15.22
N ASP A 219 8.17 -48.96 -16.52
CA ASP A 219 8.77 -47.74 -17.10
C ASP A 219 7.71 -46.63 -17.22
N VAL A 220 6.48 -46.96 -17.62
CA VAL A 220 5.41 -45.98 -17.89
C VAL A 220 4.09 -46.42 -17.27
N HIS A 221 3.43 -45.54 -16.53
CA HIS A 221 2.05 -45.72 -16.07
C HIS A 221 1.11 -44.85 -16.90
N ILE A 222 0.08 -45.46 -17.49
CA ILE A 222 -0.88 -44.79 -18.37
C ILE A 222 -2.19 -44.61 -17.61
N SER A 223 -2.52 -43.35 -17.30
CA SER A 223 -3.74 -42.94 -16.63
C SER A 223 -4.80 -42.58 -17.66
N LEU A 224 -5.95 -43.25 -17.59
CA LEU A 224 -7.06 -43.12 -18.54
C LEU A 224 -8.40 -43.32 -17.82
N ASN A 225 -9.48 -42.74 -18.36
CA ASN A 225 -10.83 -43.05 -17.93
C ASN A 225 -11.36 -44.25 -18.74
N ILE A 226 -11.59 -45.38 -18.07
CA ILE A 226 -12.03 -46.63 -18.71
C ILE A 226 -13.43 -46.54 -19.32
N GLU A 227 -14.29 -45.67 -18.78
CA GLU A 227 -15.65 -45.52 -19.27
C GLU A 227 -15.69 -44.90 -20.69
N ASN A 228 -14.60 -44.24 -21.12
CA ASN A 228 -14.47 -43.72 -22.46
C ASN A 228 -14.01 -44.80 -23.45
N ASN A 229 -14.85 -45.12 -24.42
CA ASN A 229 -14.54 -46.18 -25.38
C ASN A 229 -13.48 -45.80 -26.43
N ALA A 230 -13.35 -44.53 -26.83
CA ALA A 230 -12.45 -44.13 -27.91
C ALA A 230 -11.01 -43.87 -27.42
N GLY A 231 -10.85 -43.05 -26.38
CA GLY A 231 -9.54 -42.73 -25.80
C GLY A 231 -8.87 -43.96 -25.20
N THR A 232 -9.64 -44.81 -24.51
CA THR A 232 -9.15 -46.07 -23.92
C THR A 232 -8.74 -47.06 -25.00
N ALA A 233 -9.57 -47.28 -26.02
CA ALA A 233 -9.24 -48.19 -27.11
C ALA A 233 -7.96 -47.74 -27.83
N TRP A 234 -7.83 -46.43 -28.10
CA TRP A 234 -6.62 -45.89 -28.71
C TRP A 234 -5.38 -46.09 -27.80
N ALA A 235 -5.51 -45.79 -26.51
CA ALA A 235 -4.41 -45.93 -25.55
C ALA A 235 -3.95 -47.40 -25.42
N ILE A 236 -4.87 -48.35 -25.35
CA ILE A 236 -4.58 -49.78 -25.17
C ILE A 236 -4.07 -50.42 -26.48
N HIS A 237 -4.73 -50.16 -27.61
CA HIS A 237 -4.41 -50.87 -28.85
C HIS A 237 -3.36 -50.18 -29.71
N THR A 238 -3.14 -48.88 -29.53
CA THR A 238 -2.17 -48.11 -30.32
C THR A 238 -0.99 -47.68 -29.47
N LEU A 239 -1.23 -46.84 -28.44
CA LEU A 239 -0.15 -46.25 -27.65
C LEU A 239 0.62 -47.32 -26.86
N ASN A 240 -0.08 -48.19 -26.14
CA ASN A 240 0.53 -49.23 -25.34
C ASN A 240 1.36 -50.20 -26.19
N VAL A 241 0.79 -50.67 -27.30
CA VAL A 241 1.48 -51.57 -28.25
C VAL A 241 2.75 -50.91 -28.80
N TYR A 242 2.67 -49.63 -29.18
CA TYR A 242 3.85 -48.89 -29.64
C TYR A 242 4.93 -48.81 -28.54
N LEU A 243 4.56 -48.50 -27.30
CA LEU A 243 5.52 -48.37 -26.19
C LEU A 243 6.19 -49.71 -25.87
N GLU A 244 5.43 -50.81 -25.85
CA GLU A 244 5.93 -52.16 -25.60
C GLU A 244 6.84 -52.67 -26.73
N GLN A 245 6.48 -52.41 -28.00
CA GLN A 245 7.35 -52.71 -29.16
C GLN A 245 8.70 -52.01 -29.09
N HIS A 246 8.77 -50.86 -28.40
CA HIS A 246 10.00 -50.11 -28.18
C HIS A 246 10.66 -50.42 -26.81
N GLY A 247 10.28 -51.53 -26.18
CA GLY A 247 10.96 -52.08 -25.00
C GLY A 247 10.65 -51.39 -23.67
N MET A 248 9.56 -50.62 -23.59
CA MET A 248 9.08 -50.03 -22.34
C MET A 248 8.01 -50.91 -21.71
N LYS A 249 8.15 -51.19 -20.41
CA LYS A 249 7.12 -51.90 -19.66
C LYS A 249 6.06 -50.92 -19.17
N THR A 250 4.83 -51.09 -19.62
CA THR A 250 3.70 -50.21 -19.28
C THR A 250 2.84 -50.81 -18.17
N CYS A 251 2.25 -49.94 -17.35
CA CYS A 251 1.20 -50.27 -16.40
C CYS A 251 -0.08 -49.55 -16.85
N ILE A 252 -1.15 -50.31 -17.04
CA ILE A 252 -2.49 -49.78 -17.26
C ILE A 252 -3.36 -50.22 -16.09
N PRO A 253 -3.95 -49.26 -15.34
CA PRO A 253 -4.90 -49.58 -14.28
C PRO A 253 -5.98 -50.57 -14.75
N TYR A 254 -6.47 -51.41 -13.83
CA TYR A 254 -7.53 -52.41 -14.05
C TYR A 254 -7.16 -53.60 -14.96
N ARG A 255 -6.26 -53.44 -15.94
CA ARG A 255 -5.68 -54.58 -16.69
C ARG A 255 -4.66 -55.33 -15.84
N ASP A 256 -3.77 -54.57 -15.18
CA ASP A 256 -2.58 -55.11 -14.51
C ASP A 256 -2.75 -55.25 -12.99
N PHE A 257 -4.00 -55.27 -12.51
CA PHE A 257 -4.32 -55.39 -11.08
C PHE A 257 -4.25 -56.84 -10.60
N GLU A 258 -3.67 -57.04 -9.42
CA GLU A 258 -3.62 -58.37 -8.79
C GLU A 258 -5.05 -58.77 -8.34
N PRO A 259 -5.52 -59.99 -8.67
CA PRO A 259 -6.85 -60.44 -8.26
C PRO A 259 -7.06 -60.37 -6.74
N GLY A 260 -8.20 -59.81 -6.31
CA GLY A 260 -8.61 -59.76 -4.89
C GLY A 260 -8.00 -58.62 -4.06
N GLY A 261 -7.18 -57.74 -4.64
CA GLY A 261 -6.63 -56.58 -3.95
C GLY A 261 -7.55 -55.35 -3.91
N ILE A 262 -7.22 -54.40 -3.04
CA ILE A 262 -7.93 -53.11 -2.93
C ILE A 262 -7.44 -52.19 -4.05
N GLN A 263 -8.35 -51.76 -4.93
CA GLN A 263 -8.02 -50.98 -6.13
C GLN A 263 -7.18 -49.73 -5.85
N VAL A 264 -7.54 -48.94 -4.83
CA VAL A 264 -6.82 -47.71 -4.48
C VAL A 264 -5.38 -47.97 -4.03
N GLU A 265 -5.15 -49.05 -3.29
CA GLU A 265 -3.81 -49.44 -2.82
C GLU A 265 -2.93 -49.88 -3.99
N GLN A 266 -3.52 -50.63 -4.92
CA GLN A 266 -2.82 -51.07 -6.13
C GLN A 266 -2.46 -49.88 -7.04
N ILE A 267 -3.35 -48.89 -7.21
CA ILE A 267 -3.05 -47.64 -7.93
C ILE A 267 -1.83 -46.96 -7.29
N TYR A 268 -1.86 -46.77 -5.97
CA TYR A 268 -0.74 -46.14 -5.25
C TYR A 268 0.58 -46.91 -5.44
N LYS A 269 0.55 -48.24 -5.28
CA LYS A 269 1.70 -49.14 -5.47
C LYS A 269 2.27 -49.01 -6.90
N ASN A 270 1.40 -49.06 -7.92
CA ASN A 270 1.79 -48.98 -9.33
C ASN A 270 2.38 -47.60 -9.68
N ILE A 271 1.81 -46.52 -9.16
CA ILE A 271 2.32 -45.15 -9.36
C ILE A 271 3.72 -45.01 -8.77
N ILE A 272 3.96 -45.50 -7.54
CA ILE A 272 5.28 -45.40 -6.91
C ILE A 272 6.33 -46.16 -7.70
N ARG A 273 5.97 -47.34 -8.20
CA ARG A 273 6.84 -48.26 -8.94
C ARG A 273 7.00 -47.93 -10.42
N SER A 274 6.39 -46.83 -10.87
CA SER A 274 6.48 -46.36 -12.26
C SER A 274 7.37 -45.12 -12.37
N ARG A 275 8.16 -45.03 -13.44
CA ARG A 275 9.10 -43.91 -13.65
C ARG A 275 8.45 -42.69 -14.30
N PHE A 276 7.62 -42.94 -15.30
CA PHE A 276 6.98 -41.90 -16.09
C PHE A 276 5.47 -42.10 -16.10
N TYR A 277 4.76 -40.99 -16.25
CA TYR A 277 3.32 -40.96 -16.21
C TYR A 277 2.80 -40.39 -17.53
N ILE A 278 1.92 -41.12 -18.20
CA ILE A 278 1.14 -40.59 -19.32
C ILE A 278 -0.28 -40.39 -18.83
N VAL A 279 -0.82 -39.20 -19.02
CA VAL A 279 -2.23 -38.88 -18.78
C VAL A 279 -2.89 -38.68 -20.13
N VAL A 280 -3.85 -39.52 -20.45
CA VAL A 280 -4.70 -39.38 -21.65
C VAL A 280 -5.92 -38.57 -21.24
N LEU A 281 -5.90 -37.28 -21.59
CA LEU A 281 -6.93 -36.32 -21.24
C LEU A 281 -8.08 -36.37 -22.26
N THR A 282 -9.22 -36.87 -21.82
CA THR A 282 -10.52 -36.84 -22.50
C THR A 282 -11.48 -35.88 -21.78
N GLU A 283 -12.60 -35.52 -22.41
CA GLU A 283 -13.63 -34.63 -21.83
C GLU A 283 -14.13 -35.15 -20.46
N ASP A 284 -14.31 -36.46 -20.36
CA ASP A 284 -14.82 -37.18 -19.19
C ASP A 284 -13.74 -37.62 -18.20
N TYR A 285 -12.46 -37.27 -18.42
CA TYR A 285 -11.33 -37.82 -17.65
C TYR A 285 -11.46 -37.62 -16.13
N GLN A 286 -12.07 -36.52 -15.68
CA GLN A 286 -12.20 -36.18 -14.25
C GLN A 286 -13.60 -36.40 -13.67
N GLU A 287 -14.53 -36.99 -14.42
CA GLU A 287 -15.89 -37.24 -13.93
C GLU A 287 -15.91 -38.37 -12.88
N SER A 288 -15.04 -39.36 -13.05
CA SER A 288 -14.90 -40.46 -12.10
C SER A 288 -14.09 -40.08 -10.85
N GLN A 289 -14.56 -40.54 -9.68
CA GLN A 289 -13.84 -40.39 -8.41
C GLN A 289 -12.47 -41.09 -8.44
N PHE A 290 -12.36 -42.21 -9.15
CA PHE A 290 -11.12 -42.99 -9.22
C PHE A 290 -10.01 -42.24 -9.97
N GLN A 291 -10.32 -41.66 -11.14
CA GLN A 291 -9.35 -40.87 -11.91
C GLN A 291 -8.90 -39.62 -11.15
N ASN A 292 -9.76 -39.02 -10.32
CA ASN A 292 -9.37 -37.92 -9.44
C ASN A 292 -8.36 -38.36 -8.36
N ILE A 293 -8.56 -39.54 -7.77
CA ILE A 293 -7.62 -40.12 -6.80
C ILE A 293 -6.28 -40.43 -7.48
N GLU A 294 -6.32 -41.10 -8.63
CA GLU A 294 -5.16 -41.44 -9.44
C GLU A 294 -4.35 -40.18 -9.81
N TRP A 295 -5.02 -39.16 -10.36
CA TRP A 295 -4.40 -37.87 -10.70
C TRP A 295 -3.72 -37.19 -9.50
N ASN A 296 -4.35 -37.25 -8.33
CA ASN A 296 -3.77 -36.69 -7.11
C ASN A 296 -2.48 -37.40 -6.70
N HIS A 297 -2.43 -38.72 -6.80
CA HIS A 297 -1.24 -39.49 -6.50
C HIS A 297 -0.12 -39.26 -7.53
N LEU A 298 -0.45 -39.23 -8.82
CA LEU A 298 0.49 -38.89 -9.90
C LEU A 298 1.12 -37.52 -9.67
N TRP A 299 0.30 -36.50 -9.40
CA TRP A 299 0.77 -35.15 -9.14
C TRP A 299 1.61 -35.06 -7.85
N SER A 300 1.22 -35.77 -6.80
CA SER A 300 1.98 -35.82 -5.54
C SER A 300 3.36 -36.45 -5.76
N SER A 301 3.43 -37.57 -6.47
CA SER A 301 4.69 -38.24 -6.78
C SER A 301 5.58 -37.37 -7.69
N PHE A 302 5.02 -36.74 -8.73
CA PHE A 302 5.71 -35.74 -9.54
C PHE A 302 6.21 -34.53 -8.72
N LYS A 303 5.47 -34.09 -7.71
CA LYS A 303 5.87 -32.97 -6.85
C LYS A 303 7.04 -33.34 -5.94
N CYS A 304 7.07 -34.57 -5.44
CA CYS A 304 8.05 -35.03 -4.45
C CYS A 304 9.35 -35.55 -5.09
N GLU A 305 9.25 -36.22 -6.24
CA GLU A 305 10.39 -36.93 -6.84
C GLU A 305 10.81 -36.32 -8.19
N VAL A 306 12.00 -35.70 -8.23
CA VAL A 306 12.51 -34.99 -9.41
C VAL A 306 12.70 -35.89 -10.65
N ARG A 307 12.79 -37.20 -10.52
CA ARG A 307 12.93 -38.09 -11.70
C ARG A 307 11.61 -38.45 -12.37
N LYS A 308 10.49 -38.30 -11.66
CA LYS A 308 9.17 -38.63 -12.20
C LYS A 308 8.67 -37.48 -13.05
N ASN A 309 8.20 -37.80 -14.24
CA ASN A 309 7.66 -36.81 -15.17
C ASN A 309 6.25 -37.20 -15.61
N ILE A 310 5.42 -36.19 -15.86
CA ILE A 310 4.06 -36.35 -16.37
C ILE A 310 4.04 -35.82 -17.80
N VAL A 311 3.57 -36.66 -18.72
CA VAL A 311 3.25 -36.31 -20.10
C VAL A 311 1.73 -36.30 -20.22
N VAL A 312 1.17 -35.18 -20.67
CA VAL A 312 -0.27 -35.05 -20.90
C VAL A 312 -0.52 -35.15 -22.41
N ILE A 313 -1.45 -35.99 -22.81
CA ILE A 313 -1.94 -36.11 -24.18
C ILE A 313 -3.37 -35.59 -24.19
N ASN A 314 -3.61 -34.47 -24.87
CA ASN A 314 -4.93 -33.89 -25.02
C ASN A 314 -5.64 -34.60 -26.18
N PHE A 315 -6.36 -35.68 -25.86
CA PHE A 315 -6.99 -36.57 -26.84
C PHE A 315 -8.15 -35.90 -27.56
N ASP A 316 -9.03 -35.23 -26.80
CA ASP A 316 -10.20 -34.53 -27.33
C ASP A 316 -9.90 -33.06 -27.71
N ALA A 317 -8.62 -32.66 -27.72
CA ALA A 317 -8.19 -31.28 -28.03
C ALA A 317 -8.96 -30.21 -27.21
N LEU A 318 -9.14 -30.49 -25.91
CA LEU A 318 -9.88 -29.62 -25.01
C LEU A 318 -9.20 -28.26 -24.87
N ASP A 319 -9.98 -27.19 -24.95
CA ASP A 319 -9.49 -25.87 -24.56
C ASP A 319 -9.19 -25.87 -23.06
N SER A 320 -8.03 -25.32 -22.71
CA SER A 320 -7.67 -25.00 -21.32
C SER A 320 -8.80 -24.30 -20.56
N ALA A 321 -9.67 -23.51 -21.20
CA ALA A 321 -10.84 -22.89 -20.57
C ALA A 321 -11.77 -23.92 -19.91
N ASN A 322 -12.01 -25.06 -20.58
CA ASN A 322 -12.97 -26.09 -20.20
C ASN A 322 -12.42 -27.10 -19.18
N ILE A 323 -11.10 -27.07 -18.93
CA ILE A 323 -10.47 -27.93 -17.93
C ILE A 323 -10.68 -27.34 -16.52
N ASN A 324 -11.34 -28.12 -15.66
CA ASN A 324 -11.64 -27.77 -14.27
C ASN A 324 -10.40 -27.80 -13.37
N ASP A 325 -9.56 -28.82 -13.48
CA ASP A 325 -8.36 -28.94 -12.66
C ASP A 325 -7.27 -27.96 -13.10
N ARG A 326 -6.89 -27.06 -12.17
CA ARG A 326 -5.90 -26.01 -12.42
C ARG A 326 -4.51 -26.54 -12.80
N ARG A 327 -4.16 -27.76 -12.40
CA ARG A 327 -2.87 -28.40 -12.71
C ARG A 327 -2.85 -28.89 -14.15
N LEU A 328 -3.89 -29.63 -14.57
CA LEU A 328 -4.04 -30.07 -15.98
C LEU A 328 -4.15 -28.85 -16.92
N LYS A 329 -4.93 -27.86 -16.50
CA LYS A 329 -5.05 -26.56 -17.20
C LYS A 329 -3.69 -25.87 -17.41
N ALA A 330 -2.77 -25.99 -16.45
CA ALA A 330 -1.42 -25.43 -16.56
C ALA A 330 -0.57 -26.14 -17.63
N PHE A 331 -0.71 -27.47 -17.81
CA PHE A 331 -0.04 -28.19 -18.89
C PHE A 331 -0.51 -27.71 -20.26
N CYS A 332 -1.82 -27.56 -20.45
CA CYS A 332 -2.39 -27.08 -21.73
C CYS A 332 -2.00 -25.61 -22.01
N ARG A 333 -2.11 -24.71 -21.01
CA ARG A 333 -1.74 -23.29 -21.18
C ARG A 333 -0.28 -23.05 -21.55
N LEU A 334 0.62 -23.86 -21.00
CA LEU A 334 2.05 -23.77 -21.30
C LEU A 334 2.43 -24.47 -22.62
N GLY A 335 1.49 -25.13 -23.29
CA GLY A 335 1.77 -25.93 -24.48
C GLY A 335 2.64 -27.15 -24.18
N TYR A 336 2.55 -27.70 -22.96
CA TYR A 336 3.27 -28.91 -22.55
C TYR A 336 2.42 -30.18 -22.75
N ALA A 337 1.13 -30.04 -23.08
CA ALA A 337 0.29 -31.14 -23.51
C ALA A 337 0.51 -31.43 -25.01
N PHE A 338 0.52 -32.70 -25.37
CA PHE A 338 0.54 -33.14 -26.77
C PHE A 338 -0.89 -33.14 -27.30
N GLU A 339 -1.16 -32.24 -28.24
CA GLU A 339 -2.45 -32.17 -28.92
C GLU A 339 -2.62 -33.31 -29.91
N PHE A 340 -3.68 -34.10 -29.75
CA PHE A 340 -3.94 -35.24 -30.63
C PHE A 340 -4.28 -34.81 -32.06
N CYS A 341 -4.81 -33.59 -32.27
CA CYS A 341 -5.01 -33.02 -33.61
C CYS A 341 -3.70 -32.90 -34.42
N ASN A 342 -2.54 -32.87 -33.76
CA ASN A 342 -1.22 -32.82 -34.41
C ASN A 342 -0.64 -34.24 -34.62
N PHE A 343 -1.49 -35.24 -34.85
CA PHE A 343 -1.08 -36.62 -35.06
C PHE A 343 -0.30 -36.78 -36.37
N ASP A 344 1.02 -36.60 -36.29
CA ASP A 344 1.95 -36.81 -37.39
C ASP A 344 2.81 -38.07 -37.17
N HIS A 345 3.66 -38.39 -38.16
CA HIS A 345 4.61 -39.50 -38.06
C HIS A 345 5.60 -39.39 -36.88
N ARG A 346 5.74 -38.20 -36.28
CA ARG A 346 6.65 -37.95 -35.15
C ARG A 346 5.93 -37.96 -33.80
N PHE A 347 4.60 -38.01 -33.77
CA PHE A 347 3.80 -37.93 -32.55
C PHE A 347 4.28 -38.91 -31.49
N PHE A 348 4.38 -40.19 -31.84
CA PHE A 348 4.87 -41.23 -30.92
C PHE A 348 6.35 -41.06 -30.56
N CYS A 349 7.18 -40.62 -31.50
CA CYS A 349 8.59 -40.32 -31.24
C CYS A 349 8.74 -39.16 -30.24
N ASN A 350 7.92 -38.12 -30.35
CA ASN A 350 7.92 -36.96 -29.45
C ASN A 350 7.46 -37.34 -28.04
N ILE A 351 6.44 -38.19 -27.93
CA ILE A 351 6.00 -38.78 -26.66
C ILE A 351 7.16 -39.57 -26.03
N ARG A 352 7.76 -40.49 -26.80
CA ARG A 352 8.88 -41.32 -26.30
C ARG A 352 10.08 -40.48 -25.86
N ASN A 353 10.46 -39.46 -26.62
CA ASN A 353 11.54 -38.55 -26.27
C ASN A 353 11.23 -37.74 -24.99
N SER A 354 9.96 -37.42 -24.76
CA SER A 354 9.51 -36.73 -23.53
C SER A 354 9.47 -37.65 -22.30
N LEU A 355 9.29 -38.95 -22.53
CA LEU A 355 9.37 -40.00 -21.52
C LEU A 355 10.82 -40.42 -21.22
N ASN A 356 11.80 -39.99 -22.01
CA ASN A 356 13.18 -40.36 -21.76
C ASN A 356 14.19 -39.31 -22.28
N PRO A 357 14.68 -38.38 -21.43
CA PRO A 357 15.71 -37.43 -21.86
C PRO A 357 17.08 -38.09 -22.13
N PHE A 358 17.30 -39.35 -21.71
CA PHE A 358 18.55 -40.07 -21.94
C PHE A 358 18.29 -41.51 -22.43
N PRO A 359 18.59 -41.85 -23.70
CA PRO A 359 18.42 -43.21 -24.19
C PRO A 359 19.21 -44.19 -23.31
N ARG A 360 18.62 -45.35 -22.99
CA ARG A 360 19.41 -46.48 -22.48
C ARG A 360 20.53 -46.67 -23.51
N ASN A 361 21.79 -46.63 -23.08
CA ASN A 361 22.93 -46.87 -23.95
C ASN A 361 22.65 -48.09 -24.83
N ASN A 362 22.54 -47.88 -26.14
CA ASN A 362 22.61 -48.97 -27.10
C ASN A 362 24.01 -49.57 -26.97
N GLN A 363 24.12 -50.65 -26.20
CA GLN A 363 25.19 -51.60 -26.45
C GLN A 363 24.96 -52.20 -27.84
N ASN A 364 25.93 -51.96 -28.71
CA ASN A 364 26.27 -52.73 -29.90
C ASN A 364 25.24 -52.73 -31.05
N ILE A 365 25.33 -51.71 -31.90
CA ILE A 365 25.12 -51.90 -33.35
C ILE A 365 26.44 -51.52 -34.03
N THR A 366 27.30 -52.51 -34.23
CA THR A 366 28.48 -52.42 -35.08
C THR A 366 28.04 -52.28 -36.53
N TYR A 367 28.11 -51.07 -37.08
CA TYR A 367 28.07 -50.88 -38.53
C TYR A 367 29.44 -51.19 -39.12
N TYR A 368 29.52 -52.27 -39.89
CA TYR A 368 30.59 -52.48 -40.86
C TYR A 368 30.54 -51.35 -41.89
N SER A 369 31.61 -50.56 -41.97
CA SER A 369 31.80 -49.52 -42.97
C SER A 369 32.39 -50.11 -44.25
N ASP A 370 31.64 -50.06 -45.34
CA ASP A 370 32.17 -50.28 -46.70
C ASP A 370 32.75 -48.95 -47.22
N LYS A 371 34.07 -48.89 -47.37
CA LYS A 371 34.79 -47.77 -47.99
C LYS A 371 34.79 -47.95 -49.50
N ARG A 372 34.15 -47.05 -50.24
CA ARG A 372 34.57 -46.72 -51.61
C ARG A 372 35.34 -45.41 -51.61
N SER A 373 36.55 -45.52 -52.12
CA SER A 373 37.56 -44.50 -52.38
C SER A 373 37.17 -43.63 -53.57
N ASP A 374 37.13 -42.31 -53.38
CA ASP A 374 37.31 -41.36 -54.46
C ASP A 374 38.70 -40.73 -54.36
N GLN A 375 39.45 -40.85 -55.44
CA GLN A 375 40.82 -40.42 -55.61
C GLN A 375 40.90 -38.93 -55.94
N ASN A 376 41.88 -38.27 -55.32
CA ASN A 376 42.42 -36.97 -55.71
C ASN A 376 42.99 -37.01 -57.13
N ILE A 377 42.72 -35.96 -57.91
CA ILE A 377 43.64 -35.49 -58.97
C ILE A 377 43.79 -33.98 -58.80
N ASN A 378 44.93 -33.58 -58.24
CA ASN A 378 45.55 -32.28 -58.49
C ASN A 378 46.43 -32.43 -59.74
N SER A 379 46.42 -31.42 -60.61
CA SER A 379 47.45 -31.25 -61.64
C SER A 379 47.83 -29.77 -61.71
N ASP A 380 48.99 -29.46 -61.13
CA ASP A 380 49.83 -28.34 -61.53
C ASP A 380 50.72 -28.82 -62.70
N ASN A 381 50.64 -28.12 -63.83
CA ASN A 381 51.76 -27.71 -64.70
C ASN A 381 51.23 -26.84 -65.83
#